data_AF-A0A2V9SW53-F1
#
_entry.id   AF-A0A2V9SW53-F1
#
_cell.length_a   1.000
_cell.length_b   1.000
_cell.length_c   1.000
_cell.angle_alpha   90.00
_cell.angle_beta   90.00
_cell.angle_gamma   90.00
#
_symmetry.space_group_name_H-M   'P 1'
#
loop_
_entity.id
_entity.type
_entity.pdbx_description
1 polymer ?
#
loop_
_entity_poly.entity_id
_entity_poly.type
_entity_poly.pdbx_seq_one_letter_code
_entity_poly.pdbx_strand_id
1 'polypeptide(L)'
;MIVDPYPKGEAVLDLLTGPTGGHILPARDEGQLTKAFRQIEKALRNQYALAYEPANFNPDGKYRPVEVIPAKRGLKVQCRKGYFARALEMLKH
;
A
#
# COMPACT_ATOMS: atom_id res chain seq x y z
N MET A 1 29.52 13.08 16.01
CA MET A 1 28.59 12.03 15.55
C MET A 1 27.34 12.76 15.06
N ILE A 2 27.25 13.04 13.76
CA ILE A 2 26.14 13.84 13.21
C ILE A 2 24.95 12.89 13.06
N VAL A 3 24.00 13.00 13.97
CA VAL A 3 22.66 12.43 13.85
C VAL A 3 21.72 13.59 13.56
N ASP A 4 21.47 13.85 12.28
CA ASP A 4 20.46 14.82 11.83
C ASP A 4 19.30 14.05 11.16
N PRO A 5 18.04 14.52 11.24
CA PRO A 5 17.15 14.33 12.38
C PRO A 5 15.70 14.16 11.87
N TYR A 6 15.49 13.48 10.74
CA TYR A 6 14.16 13.38 10.13
C TYR A 6 13.51 11.99 10.29
N PRO A 7 13.14 11.58 11.53
CA PRO A 7 11.99 10.69 11.73
C PRO A 7 10.74 11.20 11.00
N LYS A 8 10.63 12.53 10.82
CA LYS A 8 9.51 13.18 10.11
C LYS A 8 9.46 12.84 8.62
N GLY A 9 10.60 12.76 7.93
CA GLY A 9 10.62 12.47 6.48
C GLY A 9 10.15 11.06 6.18
N GLU A 10 10.66 10.09 6.95
CA GLU A 10 10.24 8.70 6.86
C GLU A 10 8.75 8.53 7.25
N ALA A 11 8.29 9.22 8.31
CA ALA A 11 6.88 9.21 8.69
C ALA A 11 5.96 9.79 7.59
N VAL A 12 6.38 10.85 6.89
CA VAL A 12 5.62 11.39 5.76
C VAL A 12 5.57 10.40 4.61
N LEU A 13 6.69 9.74 4.28
CA LEU A 13 6.70 8.71 3.24
C LEU A 13 5.81 7.51 3.60
N ASP A 14 5.76 7.11 4.87
CA ASP A 14 4.89 6.03 5.33
C ASP A 14 3.41 6.45 5.25
N LEU A 15 3.10 7.70 5.61
CA LEU A 15 1.76 8.27 5.44
C LEU A 15 1.30 8.28 3.98
N LEU A 16 2.21 8.56 3.04
CA LEU A 16 1.90 8.60 1.61
C LEU A 16 1.77 7.20 1.00
N THR A 17 2.62 6.26 1.42
CA THR A 17 2.70 4.92 0.81
C THR A 17 1.77 3.91 1.47
N GLY A 18 1.56 3.99 2.78
CA GLY A 18 0.75 3.05 3.54
C GLY A 18 -0.69 2.87 3.02
N PRO A 19 -1.44 3.94 2.68
CA PRO A 19 -2.81 3.82 2.16
C PRO A 19 -2.91 3.02 0.84
N THR A 20 -1.86 3.02 0.02
CA THR A 20 -1.83 2.28 -1.25
C THR A 20 -1.40 0.83 -1.08
N GLY A 21 -0.98 0.43 0.13
CA GLY A 21 -0.35 -0.87 0.41
C GLY A 21 1.15 -0.89 0.14
N GLY A 22 1.72 0.25 -0.26
CA GLY A 22 3.15 0.44 -0.38
C GLY A 22 3.84 0.50 0.97
N HIS A 23 5.17 0.44 0.92
CA HIS A 23 6.04 0.63 2.08
C HIS A 23 7.37 1.21 1.60
N ILE A 24 8.13 1.76 2.53
CA ILE A 24 9.43 2.34 2.25
C ILE A 24 10.47 1.22 2.13
N LEU A 25 11.25 1.26 1.05
CA LEU A 25 12.45 0.45 0.89
C LEU A 25 13.67 1.34 1.10
N PRO A 26 14.37 1.22 2.24
CA PRO A 26 15.52 2.05 2.51
C PRO A 26 16.69 1.67 1.60
N ALA A 27 17.44 2.67 1.14
CA ALA A 27 18.60 2.52 0.26
C ALA A 27 19.69 3.54 0.60
N ARG A 28 19.99 3.70 1.90
CA ARG A 28 20.96 4.70 2.40
C ARG A 28 22.42 4.30 2.18
N ASP A 29 22.65 3.01 1.93
CA ASP A 29 23.95 2.41 1.63
C ASP A 29 23.77 1.25 0.64
N GLU A 30 24.87 0.76 0.08
CA GLU A 30 24.87 -0.32 -0.94
C GLU A 30 24.24 -1.62 -0.42
N GLY A 31 24.43 -1.93 0.87
CA GLY A 31 23.83 -3.10 1.51
C GLY A 31 22.31 -2.98 1.60
N GLN A 32 21.80 -1.81 1.96
CA GLN A 32 20.38 -1.51 1.96
C GLN A 32 19.79 -1.53 0.55
N LEU A 33 20.47 -0.94 -0.43
CA LEU A 33 20.04 -0.94 -1.82
C LEU A 33 19.90 -2.38 -2.36
N THR A 34 20.90 -3.23 -2.10
CA THR A 34 20.86 -4.64 -2.48
C THR A 34 19.68 -5.37 -1.83
N LYS A 35 19.40 -5.11 -0.55
CA LYS A 35 18.25 -5.68 0.16
C LYS A 35 16.92 -5.19 -0.41
N ALA A 36 16.83 -3.91 -0.77
CA ALA A 36 15.65 -3.32 -1.40
C ALA A 36 15.33 -4.02 -2.74
N PHE A 37 16.33 -4.23 -3.59
CA PHE A 37 16.15 -4.96 -4.85
C PHE A 37 15.67 -6.39 -4.64
N ARG A 38 16.22 -7.12 -3.66
CA ARG A 38 15.73 -8.47 -3.33
C ARG A 38 14.28 -8.47 -2.84
N GLN A 39 13.86 -7.44 -2.09
CA GLN A 39 12.46 -7.30 -1.68
C GLN A 39 11.53 -7.04 -2.87
N ILE A 40 11.94 -6.18 -3.81
CA ILE A 40 11.19 -5.93 -5.05
C ILE A 40 11.07 -7.20 -5.88
N GLU A 41 12.17 -7.93 -6.10
CA GLU A 41 12.16 -9.19 -6.82
C GLU A 41 11.19 -10.20 -6.19
N LYS A 42 11.21 -10.33 -4.87
CA LYS A 42 10.27 -11.19 -4.13
C LYS A 42 8.83 -10.70 -4.29
N ALA A 43 8.56 -9.40 -4.23
CA ALA A 43 7.22 -8.85 -4.38
C ALA A 43 6.65 -9.13 -5.79
N LEU A 44 7.45 -8.95 -6.83
CA LEU A 44 7.05 -9.21 -8.23
C LEU A 44 6.69 -10.68 -8.47
N ARG A 45 7.36 -11.61 -7.78
CA ARG A 45 7.03 -13.05 -7.85
C ARG A 45 5.74 -13.43 -7.10
N ASN A 46 5.24 -12.55 -6.23
CA ASN A 46 4.09 -12.81 -5.35
C ASN A 46 2.99 -11.74 -5.51
N GLN A 47 2.87 -11.16 -6.72
CA GLN A 47 1.84 -10.17 -7.02
C GLN A 47 0.55 -10.87 -7.48
N TYR A 48 -0.58 -10.48 -6.89
CA TYR A 48 -1.90 -11.02 -7.22
C TYR A 48 -2.88 -9.89 -7.51
N ALA A 49 -3.71 -10.07 -8.53
CA ALA A 49 -4.85 -9.20 -8.81
C ALA A 49 -6.12 -9.81 -8.19
N LEU A 50 -6.78 -9.05 -7.32
CA LEU A 50 -8.03 -9.45 -6.67
C LEU A 50 -9.13 -8.47 -7.04
N ALA A 51 -10.28 -8.98 -7.45
CA ALA A 51 -11.50 -8.20 -7.66
C ALA A 51 -12.50 -8.52 -6.56
N TYR A 52 -13.15 -7.48 -6.02
CA TYR A 52 -14.18 -7.60 -5.01
C TYR A 52 -15.30 -6.61 -5.31
N GLU A 53 -16.53 -7.10 -5.33
CA GLU A 53 -17.74 -6.29 -5.47
C GLU A 53 -18.56 -6.42 -4.18
N PRO A 54 -18.84 -5.31 -3.47
CA PRO A 54 -19.67 -5.37 -2.28
C PRO A 54 -21.14 -5.60 -2.67
N ALA A 55 -21.82 -6.51 -1.96
CA ALA A 55 -23.21 -6.88 -2.23
C ALA A 55 -24.18 -5.69 -2.28
N ASN A 56 -23.92 -4.64 -1.48
CA ASN A 56 -24.72 -3.40 -1.44
C ASN A 56 -23.86 -2.21 -1.85
N PHE A 57 -23.35 -2.20 -3.08
CA PHE A 57 -22.58 -1.08 -3.60
C PHE A 57 -23.45 0.19 -3.66
N ASN A 58 -23.01 1.27 -3.01
CA ASN A 58 -23.63 2.59 -3.08
C ASN A 58 -22.58 3.60 -3.57
N PRO A 59 -22.76 4.25 -4.74
CA PRO A 59 -21.83 5.22 -5.33
C PRO A 59 -21.94 6.60 -4.66
N ASP A 60 -21.67 6.65 -3.36
CA ASP A 60 -21.88 7.82 -2.49
C ASP A 60 -20.65 8.73 -2.34
N GLY A 61 -19.55 8.46 -3.05
CA GLY A 61 -18.30 9.22 -2.93
C GLY A 61 -17.51 8.92 -1.65
N LYS A 62 -18.01 8.08 -0.75
CA LYS A 62 -17.38 7.87 0.56
C LYS A 62 -16.21 6.90 0.49
N TYR A 63 -15.28 7.06 1.43
CA TYR A 63 -14.19 6.11 1.62
C TYR A 63 -14.72 4.79 2.16
N ARG A 64 -14.29 3.69 1.54
CA ARG A 64 -14.63 2.31 1.90
C ARG A 64 -13.34 1.56 2.23
N PRO A 65 -13.12 1.17 3.51
CA PRO A 65 -11.96 0.38 3.88
C PRO A 65 -12.06 -1.03 3.27
N VAL A 66 -10.90 -1.61 2.96
CA VAL A 66 -10.77 -2.99 2.48
C VAL A 66 -9.60 -3.63 3.21
N GLU A 67 -9.78 -4.86 3.65
CA GLU A 67 -8.75 -5.68 4.27
C GLU A 67 -8.67 -7.03 3.55
N VAL A 68 -7.45 -7.53 3.36
CA VAL A 68 -7.19 -8.84 2.78
C VAL A 68 -6.54 -9.71 3.84
N ILE A 69 -7.29 -10.72 4.30
CA ILE A 69 -6.83 -11.65 5.33
C ILE A 69 -6.38 -12.95 4.65
N PRO A 70 -5.09 -13.34 4.76
CA PRO A 70 -4.61 -14.57 4.15
C PRO A 70 -5.11 -15.79 4.93
N ALA A 71 -5.54 -16.84 4.22
CA ALA A 71 -5.95 -18.10 4.85
C ALA A 71 -4.78 -18.81 5.56
N LYS A 72 -3.57 -18.70 5.01
CA LYS A 72 -2.36 -19.26 5.60
C LYS A 72 -1.78 -18.30 6.64
N ARG A 73 -1.52 -18.81 7.84
CA ARG A 73 -0.85 -18.08 8.91
C ARG A 73 0.60 -17.72 8.55
N GLY A 74 1.09 -16.60 9.09
CA GLY A 74 2.48 -16.15 8.91
C GLY A 74 2.75 -15.43 7.58
N LEU A 75 1.73 -15.18 6.76
CA LEU A 75 1.86 -14.32 5.58
C LEU A 75 1.62 -12.86 5.94
N LYS A 76 2.44 -11.97 5.39
CA LYS A 76 2.23 -10.53 5.43
C LYS A 76 1.61 -10.10 4.11
N VAL A 77 0.41 -9.52 4.16
CA VAL A 77 -0.27 -8.99 2.98
C VAL A 77 0.02 -7.50 2.84
N GLN A 78 0.32 -7.09 1.61
CA GLN A 78 0.44 -5.69 1.23
C GLN A 78 -0.68 -5.40 0.22
N CYS A 79 -1.64 -4.58 0.61
CA CYS A 79 -2.76 -4.18 -0.22
C CYS A 79 -3.19 -2.76 0.12
N ARG A 80 -3.90 -2.11 -0.82
CA ARG A 80 -4.55 -0.83 -0.55
C ARG A 80 -5.47 -0.94 0.67
N LYS A 81 -5.52 0.09 1.51
CA LYS A 81 -6.35 0.11 2.73
C LYS A 81 -7.84 0.35 2.44
N GLY A 82 -8.16 0.82 1.24
CA GLY A 82 -9.52 1.14 0.83
C GLY A 82 -9.60 1.93 -0.46
N TYR A 83 -10.81 2.33 -0.82
CA TYR A 83 -11.12 3.08 -2.04
C TYR A 83 -12.25 4.08 -1.79
N PHE A 84 -12.29 5.15 -2.58
CA PHE A 84 -13.46 6.03 -2.62
C PHE A 84 -14.46 5.47 -3.64
N ALA A 85 -15.73 5.33 -3.24
CA ALA A 85 -16.78 4.94 -4.17
C ALA A 85 -16.90 6.00 -5.27
N ARG A 86 -16.99 5.61 -6.55
CA ARG A 86 -17.17 6.57 -7.64
C ARG A 86 -18.53 7.23 -7.47
N ALA A 87 -18.56 8.53 -7.17
CA ALA A 87 -19.81 9.28 -7.13
C ALA A 87 -20.44 9.26 -8.54
N LEU A 88 -21.72 8.90 -8.63
CA LEU A 88 -22.42 8.75 -9.91
C LEU A 88 -22.38 10.04 -10.76
N GLU A 89 -22.27 11.20 -10.11
CA GLU A 89 -22.15 12.52 -10.78
C GLU A 89 -20.84 12.71 -11.57
N MET A 90 -19.78 11.94 -11.27
CA MET A 90 -18.50 12.02 -11.99
C MET A 90 -18.45 11.21 -13.30
N LEU A 91 -19.54 10.55 -13.70
CA LEU A 91 -19.62 9.74 -14.93
C LEU A 91 -20.36 10.45 -16.09
N LYS A 92 -20.74 11.74 -15.93
CA LYS A 92 -21.51 12.51 -16.92
C LYS A 92 -20.66 13.42 -17.82
N HIS A 93 -19.34 13.20 -17.91
CA HIS A 93 -18.44 14.02 -18.72
C HIS A 93 -17.63 13.17 -19.69
#